data_AF-A0A538RSV1-F1
#
_entry.id   AF-A0A538RSV1-F1
#
_cell.length_a   1.000
_cell.length_b   1.000
_cell.length_c   1.000
_cell.angle_alpha   90.00
_cell.angle_beta   90.00
_cell.angle_gamma   90.00
#
_symmetry.space_group_name_H-M   'P 1'
#
loop_
_entity.id
_entity.type
_entity.pdbx_description
1 polymer ?
#
loop_
_entity_poly.entity_id
_entity_poly.type
_entity_poly.pdbx_seq_one_letter_code
_entity_poly.pdbx_strand_id
1 'polypeptide(L)'
;MAPLRAWLRPRSRSRSHALPNKSKKPWLVLEPLEDRTLLTQGAVPLAVVPPPAMDQPAVEGFYQVILGRKPQPDEASGWVQGMQGGLTIDQVVQGFLTSTEYQTLQVEQHYADLLGRQPEPGVVPLWMNAMEATGDGNVLP
;
A
#
# COMPACT_ATOMS: atom_id res chain seq x y z
N MET A 1 45.34 48.74 -15.60
CA MET A 1 45.37 47.33 -15.13
C MET A 1 44.04 46.69 -15.48
N ALA A 2 44.13 45.53 -16.14
CA ALA A 2 43.07 44.58 -16.49
C ALA A 2 42.02 44.98 -17.57
N PRO A 3 41.61 44.03 -18.44
CA PRO A 3 41.64 44.31 -19.88
C PRO A 3 40.41 43.77 -20.67
N LEU A 4 40.32 44.20 -21.93
CA LEU A 4 39.87 43.41 -23.12
C LEU A 4 38.38 43.02 -23.29
N ARG A 5 37.70 43.71 -24.22
CA ARG A 5 37.23 43.24 -25.57
C ARG A 5 35.91 42.43 -25.51
N ALA A 6 34.78 42.92 -26.00
CA ALA A 6 34.41 43.15 -27.41
C ALA A 6 34.41 41.82 -28.20
N TRP A 7 33.41 41.40 -28.99
CA TRP A 7 32.66 42.09 -30.03
C TRP A 7 31.49 41.19 -30.53
N LEU A 8 30.57 41.79 -31.31
CA LEU A 8 29.91 41.27 -32.53
C LEU A 8 28.73 40.26 -32.45
N ARG A 9 27.56 40.81 -32.83
CA ARG A 9 26.39 40.26 -33.55
C ARG A 9 26.79 39.23 -34.66
N PRO A 10 25.92 38.30 -35.19
CA PRO A 10 24.52 38.56 -35.57
C PRO A 10 23.48 37.38 -35.57
N ARG A 11 22.22 37.78 -35.45
CA ARG A 11 20.99 37.32 -36.14
C ARG A 11 21.08 36.02 -36.99
N SER A 12 20.35 34.97 -36.59
CA SER A 12 19.82 33.97 -37.51
C SER A 12 18.30 33.86 -37.39
N ARG A 13 17.66 33.74 -38.55
CA ARG A 13 16.23 33.84 -38.84
C ARG A 13 15.47 32.64 -38.27
N SER A 14 14.37 32.87 -37.56
CA SER A 14 13.21 31.99 -37.71
C SER A 14 12.07 32.80 -38.31
N ARG A 15 11.64 32.33 -39.48
CA ARG A 15 10.68 32.96 -40.38
C ARG A 15 9.36 32.22 -40.16
N SER A 16 8.37 32.88 -39.58
CA SER A 16 6.94 32.48 -39.57
C SER A 16 6.15 33.73 -39.18
N HIS A 17 5.83 34.58 -40.16
CA HIS A 17 4.51 34.70 -40.81
C HIS A 17 3.42 35.28 -39.89
N ALA A 18 2.80 36.36 -40.36
CA ALA A 18 2.08 37.39 -39.61
C ALA A 18 0.78 36.93 -38.88
N LEU A 19 0.49 37.60 -37.76
CA LEU A 19 -0.86 37.76 -37.16
C LEU A 19 -1.66 38.78 -38.01
N PRO A 20 -3.02 38.89 -38.01
CA PRO A 20 -3.93 38.54 -36.92
C PRO A 20 -5.30 37.94 -37.34
N ASN A 21 -6.02 37.27 -36.42
CA ASN A 21 -7.48 37.29 -36.50
C ASN A 21 -8.11 37.31 -35.09
N LYS A 22 -8.90 38.34 -34.86
CA LYS A 22 -9.66 38.58 -33.63
C LYS A 22 -10.88 37.67 -33.62
N SER A 23 -10.86 36.62 -32.83
CA SER A 23 -12.08 35.92 -32.42
C SER A 23 -12.22 35.97 -30.90
N LYS A 24 -13.36 36.53 -30.50
CA LYS A 24 -13.77 36.89 -29.16
C LYS A 24 -13.79 35.64 -28.25
N LYS A 25 -13.12 35.69 -27.10
CA LYS A 25 -13.26 34.74 -25.97
C LYS A 25 -14.68 34.83 -25.38
N PRO A 26 -15.15 33.96 -24.45
CA PRO A 26 -14.60 32.70 -23.90
C PRO A 26 -15.66 31.58 -23.74
N TRP A 27 -15.41 30.33 -24.10
CA TRP A 27 -16.09 29.20 -23.42
C TRP A 27 -15.39 27.87 -23.73
N LEU A 28 -15.32 27.05 -22.69
CA LEU A 28 -14.54 25.82 -22.55
C LEU A 28 -13.04 26.08 -22.34
N VAL A 29 -12.72 26.46 -21.11
CA VAL A 29 -11.44 26.08 -20.52
C VAL A 29 -11.46 24.55 -20.46
N LEU A 30 -10.93 23.90 -21.50
CA LEU A 30 -10.22 22.65 -21.25
C LEU A 30 -9.08 23.09 -20.34
N GLU A 31 -9.17 22.78 -19.04
CA GLU A 31 -7.96 22.68 -18.26
C GLU A 31 -7.01 21.82 -19.13
N PRO A 32 -5.78 22.29 -19.42
CA PRO A 32 -4.81 21.39 -20.00
C PRO A 32 -4.77 20.23 -19.02
N LEU A 33 -5.29 19.08 -19.49
CA LEU A 33 -5.36 17.82 -18.78
C LEU A 33 -4.14 17.80 -17.87
N GLU A 34 -4.39 17.90 -16.56
CA GLU A 34 -3.35 17.96 -15.53
C GLU A 34 -2.22 17.08 -16.01
N ASP A 35 -1.02 17.64 -16.14
CA ASP A 35 0.12 16.91 -16.67
C ASP A 35 0.19 15.63 -15.85
N ARG A 36 -0.26 14.52 -16.44
CA ARG A 36 -0.08 13.20 -15.87
C ARG A 36 1.39 12.95 -16.07
N THR A 37 2.21 13.60 -15.25
CA THR A 37 3.50 13.11 -14.85
C THR A 37 3.22 11.78 -14.17
N LEU A 38 2.96 10.76 -14.99
CA LEU A 38 3.25 9.40 -14.62
C LEU A 38 4.73 9.46 -14.26
N LEU A 39 5.04 9.18 -13.00
CA LEU A 39 6.38 8.78 -12.63
C LEU A 39 6.65 7.46 -13.38
N THR A 40 6.98 7.56 -14.67
CA THR A 40 7.47 6.44 -15.48
C THR A 40 8.92 6.21 -15.08
N GLN A 41 9.10 5.77 -13.84
CA GLN A 41 10.41 5.49 -13.30
C GLN A 41 10.71 4.02 -13.56
N GLY A 42 11.24 3.78 -14.76
CA GLY A 42 11.89 2.52 -15.11
C GLY A 42 10.93 1.42 -15.54
N ALA A 43 11.38 0.65 -16.53
CA ALA A 43 10.73 -0.57 -16.99
C ALA A 43 10.23 -1.41 -15.81
N VAL A 44 8.99 -1.88 -15.87
CA VAL A 44 8.51 -2.93 -14.97
C VAL A 44 9.20 -4.21 -15.47
N PRO A 45 10.22 -4.76 -14.80
CA PRO A 45 10.58 -6.14 -15.07
C PRO A 45 9.35 -7.00 -14.73
N LEU A 46 9.17 -8.12 -15.41
CA LEU A 46 8.10 -9.12 -15.19
C LEU A 46 8.18 -9.81 -13.80
N ALA A 47 8.72 -9.14 -12.78
CA ALA A 47 8.69 -9.58 -11.40
C ALA A 47 7.48 -8.94 -10.72
N VAL A 48 6.55 -9.78 -10.27
CA VAL A 48 5.49 -9.41 -9.31
C VAL A 48 6.17 -9.10 -7.96
N VAL A 49 6.92 -8.02 -7.90
CA VAL A 49 7.39 -7.40 -6.67
C VAL A 49 6.60 -6.10 -6.58
N PRO A 50 5.59 -5.99 -5.70
CA PRO A 50 4.94 -4.71 -5.48
C PRO A 50 6.02 -3.68 -5.13
N PRO A 51 5.95 -2.45 -5.67
CA PRO A 51 6.94 -1.43 -5.33
C PRO A 51 6.91 -1.19 -3.81
N PRO A 52 8.07 -0.96 -3.16
CA PRO A 52 8.19 -0.85 -1.70
C PRO A 52 7.35 0.28 -1.07
N ALA A 53 6.79 1.16 -1.90
CA ALA A 53 5.85 2.21 -1.47
C ALA A 53 4.46 1.69 -1.07
N MET A 54 4.11 0.44 -1.44
CA MET A 54 2.79 -0.14 -1.17
C MET A 54 2.76 -1.09 0.04
N ASP A 55 3.91 -1.38 0.65
CA ASP A 55 4.00 -2.38 1.73
C ASP A 55 3.24 -1.90 2.98
N GLN A 56 3.43 -0.64 3.36
CA GLN A 56 2.76 -0.07 4.53
C GLN A 56 1.22 -0.04 4.40
N PRO A 57 0.62 0.52 3.33
CA PRO A 57 -0.83 0.48 3.18
C PRO A 57 -1.38 -0.95 2.99
N ALA A 58 -0.59 -1.89 2.43
CA ALA A 58 -1.00 -3.29 2.34
C ALA A 58 -1.08 -3.95 3.73
N VAL A 59 -0.04 -3.78 4.56
CA VAL A 59 -0.01 -4.28 5.94
C VAL A 59 -1.16 -3.68 6.75
N GLU A 60 -1.37 -2.37 6.68
CA GLU A 60 -2.51 -1.71 7.33
C GLU A 60 -3.86 -2.29 6.87
N GLY A 61 -4.01 -2.60 5.58
CA GLY A 61 -5.17 -3.29 5.02
C GLY A 61 -5.37 -4.69 5.60
N PHE A 62 -4.31 -5.48 5.76
CA PHE A 62 -4.40 -6.83 6.35
C PHE A 62 -4.84 -6.79 7.81
N TYR A 63 -4.30 -5.89 8.61
CA TYR A 63 -4.76 -5.70 10.00
C TYR A 63 -6.25 -5.36 10.05
N GLN A 64 -6.72 -4.47 9.16
CA GLN A 64 -8.12 -4.06 9.16
C GLN A 64 -9.06 -5.17 8.69
N VAL A 65 -8.68 -5.93 7.67
CA VAL A 65 -9.53 -6.98 7.07
C VAL A 65 -9.51 -8.27 7.88
N ILE A 66 -8.35 -8.68 8.38
CA ILE A 66 -8.16 -9.97 9.07
C ILE A 66 -8.41 -9.84 10.57
N LEU A 67 -7.90 -8.77 11.20
CA LEU A 67 -7.95 -8.60 12.65
C LEU A 67 -8.98 -7.55 13.11
N GLY A 68 -9.58 -6.80 12.18
CA GLY A 68 -10.58 -5.78 12.50
C GLY A 68 -10.04 -4.56 13.24
N ARG A 69 -8.72 -4.42 13.38
CA ARG A 69 -8.06 -3.32 14.11
C ARG A 69 -6.99 -2.63 13.27
N LYS A 70 -6.46 -1.51 13.77
CA LYS A 70 -5.26 -0.89 13.21
C LYS A 70 -3.99 -1.51 13.82
N PRO A 71 -2.89 -1.59 13.05
CA PRO A 71 -1.61 -2.02 13.59
C PRO A 71 -1.03 -0.99 14.56
N GLN A 72 -0.21 -1.46 15.50
CA GLN A 72 0.74 -0.59 16.18
C GLN A 72 1.92 -0.26 15.25
N PRO A 73 2.57 0.92 15.41
CA PRO A 73 3.65 1.34 14.52
C PRO A 73 4.79 0.31 14.39
N ASP A 74 5.19 -0.29 15.52
CA ASP A 74 6.29 -1.27 15.54
C ASP A 74 5.90 -2.56 14.83
N GLU A 75 4.66 -3.04 15.02
CA GLU A 75 4.16 -4.25 14.36
C GLU A 75 4.15 -4.08 12.84
N ALA A 76 3.64 -2.95 12.34
CA ALA A 76 3.63 -2.65 10.91
C ALA A 76 5.05 -2.55 10.35
N SER A 77 5.96 -1.91 11.09
CA SER A 77 7.35 -1.74 10.65
C SER A 77 8.08 -3.08 10.46
N GLY A 78 7.82 -4.07 11.30
CA GLY A 78 8.41 -5.41 11.19
C GLY A 78 7.98 -6.14 9.92
N TRP A 79 6.69 -6.10 9.60
CA TRP A 79 6.17 -6.69 8.36
C TRP A 79 6.70 -5.98 7.12
N VAL A 80 6.73 -4.64 7.12
CA VAL A 80 7.27 -3.84 6.01
C VAL A 80 8.74 -4.16 5.78
N GLN A 81 9.56 -4.25 6.84
CA GLN A 81 10.97 -4.65 6.71
C GLN A 81 11.11 -6.07 6.15
N GLY A 82 10.27 -7.00 6.59
CA GLY A 82 10.26 -8.37 6.07
C GLY A 82 9.88 -8.43 4.59
N MET A 83 8.90 -7.63 4.14
CA MET A 83 8.50 -7.52 2.73
C MET A 83 9.62 -6.91 1.88
N GLN A 84 10.29 -5.88 2.40
CA GLN A 84 11.51 -5.32 1.76
C GLN A 84 12.65 -6.34 1.71
N GLY A 85 12.70 -7.27 2.66
CA GLY A 85 13.61 -8.41 2.70
C GLY A 85 13.21 -9.59 1.79
N GLY A 86 12.07 -9.52 1.09
CA GLY A 86 11.61 -10.53 0.14
C GLY A 86 10.48 -11.44 0.62
N LEU A 87 9.84 -11.15 1.76
CA LEU A 87 8.59 -11.83 2.13
C LEU A 87 7.50 -11.54 1.08
N THR A 88 6.81 -12.59 0.66
CA THR A 88 5.67 -12.45 -0.24
C THR A 88 4.41 -12.07 0.51
N ILE A 89 3.43 -11.49 -0.18
CA ILE A 89 2.11 -11.19 0.40
C ILE A 89 1.46 -12.46 0.97
N ASP A 90 1.58 -13.59 0.28
CA ASP A 90 1.03 -14.87 0.73
C ASP A 90 1.61 -15.30 2.08
N GLN A 91 2.93 -15.16 2.25
CA GLN A 91 3.60 -15.44 3.53
C GLN A 91 3.16 -14.50 4.65
N VAL A 92 2.97 -13.22 4.33
CA VAL A 92 2.47 -12.22 5.29
C VAL A 92 1.06 -12.58 5.73
N VAL A 93 0.14 -12.83 4.79
CA VAL A 93 -1.25 -13.23 5.07
C VAL A 93 -1.29 -14.53 5.87
N GLN A 94 -0.48 -15.53 5.50
CA GLN A 94 -0.36 -16.77 6.28
C GLN A 94 0.12 -16.49 7.71
N GLY A 95 1.05 -15.55 7.91
CA GLY A 95 1.47 -15.09 9.23
C GLY A 95 0.30 -14.52 10.05
N PHE A 96 -0.56 -13.72 9.44
CA PHE A 96 -1.78 -13.23 10.11
C PHE A 96 -2.76 -14.35 10.44
N LEU A 97 -3.07 -15.22 9.48
CA LEU A 97 -4.06 -16.30 9.65
C LEU A 97 -3.62 -17.36 10.66
N THR A 98 -2.31 -17.57 10.80
CA THR A 98 -1.75 -18.48 11.82
C THR A 98 -1.51 -17.79 13.15
N SER A 99 -1.67 -16.47 13.23
CA SER A 99 -1.41 -15.72 14.45
C SER A 99 -2.36 -16.11 15.58
N THR A 100 -1.80 -16.11 16.79
CA THR A 100 -2.52 -16.28 18.06
C THR A 100 -3.70 -15.31 18.20
N GLU A 101 -3.55 -14.10 17.67
CA GLU A 101 -4.59 -13.07 17.69
C GLU A 101 -5.78 -13.44 16.78
N TYR A 102 -5.50 -13.84 15.54
CA TYR A 102 -6.56 -14.30 14.63
C TYR A 102 -7.27 -15.53 15.19
N GLN A 103 -6.54 -16.50 15.75
CA GLN A 103 -7.15 -17.67 16.39
C GLN A 103 -8.06 -17.29 17.56
N THR A 104 -7.67 -16.30 18.36
CA THR A 104 -8.50 -15.76 19.44
C THR A 104 -9.81 -15.17 18.90
N LEU A 105 -9.73 -14.34 17.85
CA LEU A 105 -10.91 -13.77 17.21
C LEU A 105 -11.84 -14.85 16.66
N GLN A 106 -11.29 -15.90 16.05
CA GLN A 106 -12.09 -17.02 15.54
C GLN A 106 -12.81 -17.76 16.68
N VAL A 107 -12.16 -18.02 17.80
CA VAL A 107 -12.81 -18.64 18.96
C VAL A 107 -13.95 -17.76 19.49
N GLU A 108 -13.72 -16.45 19.63
CA GLU A 108 -14.74 -15.50 20.07
C GLU A 108 -15.95 -15.44 19.13
N GLN A 109 -15.69 -15.39 17.81
CA GLN A 109 -16.73 -15.40 16.78
C GLN A 109 -17.53 -16.71 16.81
N HIS A 110 -16.87 -17.87 16.90
CA HIS A 110 -17.55 -19.15 17.01
C HIS A 110 -18.39 -19.27 18.28
N TYR A 111 -17.93 -18.71 19.40
CA TYR A 111 -18.72 -18.63 20.62
C TYR A 111 -19.99 -17.78 20.42
N ALA A 112 -19.87 -16.63 19.77
CA ALA A 112 -21.01 -15.79 19.46
C ALA A 112 -22.00 -16.49 18.51
N ASP A 113 -21.50 -17.13 17.45
CA ASP A 113 -22.33 -17.75 16.41
C ASP A 113 -23.00 -19.06 16.87
N LEU A 114 -22.27 -19.90 17.60
CA LEU A 114 -22.75 -21.23 18.01
C LEU A 114 -23.47 -21.21 19.36
N LEU A 115 -22.98 -20.42 20.31
CA LEU A 115 -23.47 -20.42 21.69
C LEU A 115 -24.26 -19.14 22.04
N GLY A 116 -24.28 -18.14 21.15
CA GLY A 116 -24.97 -16.87 21.40
C GLY A 116 -24.40 -16.08 22.58
N ARG A 117 -23.17 -16.39 23.01
CA ARG A 117 -22.53 -15.78 24.18
C ARG A 117 -21.04 -15.58 23.93
N GLN A 118 -20.44 -14.62 24.63
CA GLN A 118 -18.98 -14.45 24.61
C GLN A 118 -18.30 -15.52 25.50
N PRO A 119 -17.05 -15.92 25.18
CA PRO A 119 -16.30 -16.87 26.01
C PRO A 119 -15.99 -16.25 27.38
N GLU A 120 -15.98 -17.09 28.43
CA GLU A 120 -15.57 -16.63 29.75
C GLU A 120 -14.05 -16.34 29.80
N PRO A 121 -13.60 -15.41 30.66
CA PRO A 121 -12.17 -15.18 30.86
C PRO A 121 -11.42 -16.47 31.19
N GLY A 122 -10.34 -16.76 30.47
CA GLY A 122 -9.54 -17.97 30.64
C GLY A 122 -9.97 -19.17 29.79
N VAL A 123 -11.12 -19.12 29.13
CA VAL A 123 -11.57 -20.18 28.21
C VAL A 123 -10.80 -20.13 26.88
N VAL A 124 -10.54 -18.95 26.33
CA VAL A 124 -9.81 -18.79 25.07
C VAL A 124 -8.39 -19.41 25.14
N PRO A 125 -7.56 -19.16 26.18
CA PRO A 125 -6.28 -19.84 26.35
C PRO A 125 -6.38 -21.37 26.41
N LEU A 126 -7.46 -21.93 26.97
CA LEU A 126 -7.68 -23.39 26.98
C LEU A 126 -7.88 -23.92 25.56
N TRP A 127 -8.68 -23.22 24.75
CA TRP A 127 -8.86 -23.57 23.34
C TRP A 127 -7.56 -23.46 22.54
N MET A 128 -6.76 -22.43 22.80
CA MET A 128 -5.47 -22.27 22.14
C MET A 128 -4.52 -23.42 22.45
N ASN A 129 -4.39 -23.80 23.73
CA ASN A 129 -3.61 -24.97 24.14
C ASN A 129 -4.14 -26.26 23.50
N ALA A 130 -5.46 -26.40 23.38
CA ALA A 130 -6.08 -27.56 22.73
C ALA A 130 -5.81 -27.59 21.21
N MET A 131 -5.87 -26.45 20.52
CA MET A 131 -5.55 -26.33 19.10
C MET A 131 -4.08 -26.68 18.84
N GLU A 132 -3.16 -26.21 19.68
CA GLU A 132 -1.73 -26.55 19.59
C GLU A 132 -1.47 -28.04 19.84
N ALA A 133 -2.18 -28.65 20.79
CA ALA A 133 -2.02 -30.07 21.10
C ALA A 133 -2.61 -31.00 20.03
N THR A 134 -3.68 -30.56 19.35
CA THR A 134 -4.43 -31.40 18.39
C THR A 134 -3.94 -31.21 16.95
N GLY A 135 -3.28 -30.09 16.63
CA GLY A 135 -2.74 -29.80 15.29
C GLY A 135 -3.79 -29.45 14.23
N ASP A 136 -5.07 -29.69 14.54
CA ASP A 136 -6.20 -29.42 13.68
C ASP A 136 -6.97 -28.21 14.22
N GLY A 137 -7.07 -27.14 13.43
CA GLY A 137 -7.87 -25.93 13.74
C GLY A 137 -9.38 -26.17 13.79
N ASN A 138 -9.80 -27.41 14.02
CA ASN A 138 -11.19 -27.88 14.05
C ASN A 138 -11.45 -28.58 15.39
N VAL A 139 -11.36 -27.83 16.49
CA VAL A 139 -11.76 -28.28 17.81
C VAL A 139 -13.15 -27.74 18.15
N LEU A 140 -14.18 -28.35 17.56
CA LEU A 140 -15.57 -28.17 17.98
C LEU A 140 -16.15 -29.54 18.37
N PRO A 141 -16.57 -29.77 19.63
CA PRO A 141 -17.60 -30.75 19.95
C PRO A 141 -19.01 -30.23 19.60
#